data_AF-K9SF25-F1
#
_entry.id   AF-K9SF25-F1
#
_cell.length_a   1.000
_cell.length_b   1.000
_cell.length_c   1.000
_cell.angle_alpha   90.00
_cell.angle_beta   90.00
_cell.angle_gamma   90.00
#
_symmetry.space_group_name_H-M   'P 1'
#
loop_
_entity.id
_entity.type
_entity.pdbx_description
1 polymer ?
#
loop_
_entity_poly.entity_id
_entity_poly.type
_entity_poly.pdbx_seq_one_letter_code
_entity_poly.pdbx_strand_id
1 'polypeptide(L)'
;MNLLNLQSIHWHLFDLVALVAQAQPTPSPSPTPTPIPTPSPSVDVDILLKQIEFLQDANEKIANNFDSLSNNFNYFLVFVGVLGAIAVFIYGKTLTEAEEKITESLKREIVSIVDREMNYIIKREVNNQISREIRQRLEFVERAVAKEVVIEELQIIYLLIGQSIADVKKLPEYRILSKRRFRITPEIAIRQDDRYENCAVLLDIVNAPQSEPELKQSLNQIANQLSKKAMIVVYIPSKSDVLTAFLHSKKVDYVHIANNKISLMVAMVDSAYVMSAID
;
A
#
# COMPACT_ATOMS: atom_id res chain seq x y z
N MET A 1 -9.15 14.39 70.12
CA MET A 1 -7.81 13.79 69.88
C MET A 1 -7.45 14.07 68.43
N ASN A 2 -6.23 14.56 68.22
CA ASN A 2 -5.87 15.52 67.17
C ASN A 2 -5.64 14.91 65.78
N LEU A 3 -6.27 15.54 64.79
CA LEU A 3 -5.81 15.63 63.40
C LEU A 3 -4.70 16.69 63.35
N LEU A 4 -3.48 16.33 62.94
CA LEU A 4 -2.43 17.20 62.40
C LEU A 4 -1.15 16.34 62.26
N ASN A 5 -0.66 16.13 61.03
CA ASN A 5 0.76 16.20 60.63
C ASN A 5 0.97 15.46 59.30
N LEU A 6 0.76 16.18 58.18
CA LEU A 6 0.96 15.68 56.81
C LEU A 6 1.79 16.67 55.98
N GLN A 7 2.83 17.28 56.59
CA GLN A 7 3.74 18.20 55.90
C GLN A 7 5.25 17.87 56.01
N SER A 8 5.64 16.72 56.56
CA SER A 8 7.06 16.42 56.83
C SER A 8 7.71 15.34 55.93
N ILE A 9 7.19 15.05 54.73
CA ILE A 9 7.77 14.01 53.83
C ILE A 9 8.39 14.62 52.56
N HIS A 10 8.45 15.94 52.42
CA HIS A 10 8.89 16.59 51.18
C HIS A 10 10.39 16.99 51.12
N TRP A 11 11.23 16.58 52.09
CA TRP A 11 12.63 17.07 52.18
C TRP A 11 13.74 16.01 52.27
N HIS A 12 13.46 14.72 52.00
CA HIS A 12 14.52 13.68 52.02
C HIS A 12 14.90 13.11 50.64
N LEU A 13 14.42 13.71 49.54
CA LEU A 13 14.74 13.26 48.18
C LEU A 13 15.92 14.00 47.52
N PHE A 14 16.48 15.03 48.15
CA PHE A 14 17.62 15.78 47.60
C PHE A 14 19.01 15.30 48.05
N ASP A 15 19.12 14.52 49.13
CA ASP A 15 20.42 14.10 49.67
C ASP A 15 21.03 12.87 48.98
N LEU A 16 20.29 12.20 48.08
CA LEU A 16 20.81 11.04 47.33
C LEU A 16 21.49 11.41 45.99
N VAL A 17 21.44 12.69 45.60
CA VAL A 17 22.04 13.20 44.35
C VAL A 17 23.44 13.80 44.59
N ALA A 18 23.83 14.05 45.84
CA ALA A 18 25.11 14.72 46.16
C ALA A 18 26.31 13.77 46.40
N LEU A 19 26.12 12.45 46.46
CA LEU A 19 27.17 11.49 46.86
C LEU A 19 27.79 10.66 45.72
N VAL A 20 27.60 11.05 44.44
CA VAL A 20 28.25 10.39 43.27
C VAL A 20 29.22 11.34 42.53
N ALA A 21 29.53 12.50 43.11
CA ALA A 21 30.32 13.55 42.46
C ALA A 21 31.81 13.65 42.89
N GLN A 22 32.44 12.57 43.37
CA GLN A 22 33.89 12.58 43.66
C GLN A 22 34.60 11.28 43.23
N ALA A 23 34.88 11.17 41.93
CA ALA A 23 35.98 10.35 41.42
C ALA A 23 36.65 11.15 40.29
N GLN A 24 37.73 11.85 40.63
CA GLN A 24 38.49 12.72 39.74
C GLN A 24 39.63 11.88 39.08
N PRO A 25 39.65 11.69 37.75
CA PRO A 25 40.78 11.07 37.08
C PRO A 25 41.93 12.05 36.86
N THR A 26 43.15 11.53 37.01
CA THR A 26 44.45 12.20 36.80
C THR A 26 44.65 12.59 35.33
N PRO A 27 45.22 13.76 35.00
CA PRO A 27 45.42 14.17 33.60
C PRO A 27 46.51 13.32 32.92
N SER A 28 46.12 12.65 31.84
CA SER A 28 47.00 11.96 30.90
C SER A 28 47.72 12.96 29.99
N PRO A 29 49.00 12.75 29.62
CA PRO A 29 49.73 13.66 28.73
C PRO A 29 49.05 13.78 27.36
N SER A 30 48.94 15.03 26.91
CA SER A 30 48.35 15.45 25.65
C SER A 30 49.20 14.98 24.46
N PRO A 31 48.65 14.23 23.48
CA PRO A 31 49.35 13.93 22.25
C PRO A 31 49.53 15.20 21.42
N THR A 32 50.76 15.42 20.96
CA THR A 32 51.13 16.46 20.00
C THR A 32 50.22 16.41 18.77
N PRO A 33 49.63 17.54 18.32
CA PRO A 33 48.76 17.54 17.15
C PRO A 33 49.56 17.11 15.92
N THR A 34 49.16 15.98 15.36
CA THR A 34 49.58 15.57 14.01
C THR A 34 49.03 16.60 13.02
N PRO A 35 49.84 17.13 12.09
CA PRO A 35 49.35 18.10 11.11
C PRO A 35 48.20 17.48 10.32
N ILE A 36 47.04 18.12 10.39
CA ILE A 36 45.88 17.80 9.57
C ILE A 36 46.29 18.08 8.11
N PRO A 37 46.19 17.10 7.20
CA PRO A 37 46.40 17.37 5.78
C PRO A 37 45.35 18.38 5.35
N THR A 38 45.79 19.57 4.95
CA THR A 38 44.95 20.56 4.28
C THR A 38 44.28 19.89 3.09
N PRO A 39 42.93 19.83 3.03
CA PRO A 39 42.25 19.21 1.90
C PRO A 39 42.63 19.96 0.63
N SER A 40 43.20 19.23 -0.31
CA SER A 40 43.48 19.76 -1.64
C SER A 40 42.14 20.01 -2.33
N PRO A 41 41.83 21.23 -2.80
CA PRO A 41 40.52 21.60 -3.34
C PRO A 41 40.19 20.94 -4.71
N SER A 42 41.01 20.01 -5.19
CA SER A 42 40.83 19.33 -6.47
C SER A 42 39.96 18.07 -6.41
N VAL A 43 39.79 17.44 -5.24
CA VAL A 43 39.04 16.17 -5.12
C VAL A 43 37.53 16.40 -5.07
N ASP A 44 37.07 17.54 -4.53
CA ASP A 44 35.64 17.84 -4.44
C ASP A 44 35.00 18.21 -5.78
N VAL A 45 35.79 18.73 -6.74
CA VAL A 45 35.28 19.13 -8.06
C VAL A 45 34.89 17.91 -8.89
N ASP A 46 35.69 16.85 -8.88
CA ASP A 46 35.38 15.60 -9.60
C ASP A 46 34.21 14.84 -8.97
N ILE A 47 34.06 14.91 -7.65
CA ILE A 47 32.92 14.33 -6.94
C ILE A 47 31.64 15.10 -7.25
N LEU A 48 31.70 16.44 -7.26
CA LEU A 48 30.58 17.30 -7.66
C LEU A 48 30.20 17.10 -9.13
N LEU A 49 31.16 16.94 -10.03
CA LEU A 49 30.92 16.64 -11.44
C LEU A 49 30.20 15.29 -11.62
N LYS A 50 30.65 14.24 -10.92
CA LYS A 50 29.98 12.92 -10.95
C LYS A 50 28.56 12.98 -10.38
N GLN A 51 28.32 13.81 -9.37
CA GLN A 51 26.97 14.02 -8.83
C GLN A 51 26.07 14.79 -9.81
N ILE A 52 26.60 15.80 -10.50
CA ILE A 52 25.86 16.55 -11.53
C ILE A 52 25.54 15.64 -12.72
N GLU A 53 26.49 14.83 -13.15
CA GLU A 53 26.31 13.87 -14.26
C GLU A 53 25.28 12.78 -13.88
N PHE A 54 25.33 12.26 -12.65
CA PHE A 54 24.30 11.35 -12.14
C PHE A 54 22.92 12.01 -12.09
N LEU A 55 22.82 13.27 -11.68
CA LEU A 55 21.56 14.01 -11.65
C LEU A 55 21.03 14.31 -13.07
N GLN A 56 21.91 14.53 -14.05
CA GLN A 56 21.53 14.68 -15.45
C GLN A 56 21.04 13.35 -16.05
N ASP A 57 21.76 12.25 -15.86
CA ASP A 57 21.32 10.91 -16.31
C ASP A 57 20.03 10.47 -15.62
N ALA A 58 19.86 10.79 -14.33
CA ALA A 58 18.61 10.57 -13.62
C ALA A 58 17.48 11.44 -14.20
N ASN A 59 17.71 12.72 -14.51
CA ASN A 59 16.71 13.58 -15.13
C ASN A 59 16.35 13.13 -16.55
N GLU A 60 17.30 12.64 -17.34
CA GLU A 60 17.06 12.13 -18.69
C GLU A 60 16.31 10.79 -18.66
N LYS A 61 16.66 9.89 -17.73
CA LYS A 61 15.89 8.67 -17.47
C LYS A 61 14.50 8.98 -16.94
N ILE A 62 14.34 9.99 -16.09
CA ILE A 62 13.04 10.45 -15.62
C ILE A 62 12.24 11.03 -16.78
N ALA A 63 12.82 11.85 -17.66
CA ALA A 63 12.16 12.41 -18.84
C ALA A 63 11.71 11.32 -19.83
N ASN A 64 12.59 10.38 -20.16
CA ASN A 64 12.29 9.24 -21.02
C ASN A 64 11.24 8.31 -20.40
N ASN A 65 11.26 8.14 -19.08
CA ASN A 65 10.22 7.42 -18.36
C ASN A 65 8.91 8.21 -18.32
N PHE A 66 8.94 9.54 -18.20
CA PHE A 66 7.77 10.44 -18.24
C PHE A 66 7.09 10.43 -19.61
N ASP A 67 7.82 10.29 -20.72
CA ASP A 67 7.21 10.13 -22.04
C ASP A 67 6.47 8.79 -22.16
N SER A 68 7.02 7.71 -21.59
CA SER A 68 6.32 6.42 -21.48
C SER A 68 5.12 6.50 -20.52
N LEU A 69 5.26 7.26 -19.42
CA LEU A 69 4.24 7.47 -18.41
C LEU A 69 3.12 8.37 -18.95
N SER A 70 3.43 9.35 -19.79
CA SER A 70 2.51 10.29 -20.45
C SER A 70 1.69 9.58 -21.53
N ASN A 71 2.33 8.74 -22.35
CA ASN A 71 1.61 7.89 -23.29
C ASN A 71 0.72 6.87 -22.57
N ASN A 72 1.20 6.24 -21.50
CA ASN A 72 0.38 5.36 -20.67
C ASN A 72 -0.71 6.12 -19.90
N PHE A 73 -0.49 7.38 -19.51
CA PHE A 73 -1.50 8.25 -18.91
C PHE A 73 -2.58 8.64 -19.92
N ASN A 74 -2.25 8.89 -21.19
CA ASN A 74 -3.25 9.13 -22.22
C ASN A 74 -4.14 7.90 -22.45
N TYR A 75 -3.58 6.69 -22.46
CA TYR A 75 -4.39 5.46 -22.51
C TYR A 75 -5.23 5.27 -21.23
N PHE A 76 -4.68 5.58 -20.06
CA PHE A 76 -5.40 5.54 -18.79
C PHE A 76 -6.51 6.60 -18.71
N LEU A 77 -6.31 7.81 -19.23
CA LEU A 77 -7.30 8.90 -19.27
C LEU A 77 -8.40 8.62 -20.28
N VAL A 78 -8.11 7.97 -21.41
CA VAL A 78 -9.12 7.48 -22.35
C VAL A 78 -9.94 6.33 -21.72
N PHE A 79 -9.27 5.40 -21.01
CA PHE A 79 -9.95 4.33 -20.26
C PHE A 79 -10.85 4.87 -19.14
N VAL A 80 -10.36 5.81 -18.33
CA VAL A 80 -11.14 6.51 -17.29
C VAL A 80 -12.23 7.39 -17.91
N GLY A 81 -12.00 7.98 -19.08
CA GLY A 81 -13.00 8.76 -19.82
C GLY A 81 -14.16 7.90 -20.33
N VAL A 82 -13.86 6.72 -20.87
CA VAL A 82 -14.88 5.74 -21.30
C VAL A 82 -15.60 5.14 -20.10
N LEU A 83 -14.89 4.73 -19.05
CA LEU A 83 -15.50 4.25 -17.80
C LEU A 83 -16.30 5.34 -17.08
N GLY A 84 -15.85 6.58 -17.12
CA GLY A 84 -16.55 7.74 -16.57
C GLY A 84 -17.86 8.03 -17.31
N ALA A 85 -17.87 7.94 -18.64
CA ALA A 85 -19.08 8.06 -19.45
C ALA A 85 -20.08 6.92 -19.14
N ILE A 86 -19.59 5.68 -19.00
CA ILE A 86 -20.39 4.51 -18.60
C ILE A 86 -20.93 4.68 -17.18
N ALA A 87 -20.12 5.15 -16.24
CA ALA A 87 -20.54 5.39 -14.86
C ALA A 87 -21.59 6.52 -14.77
N VAL A 88 -21.48 7.60 -15.53
CA VAL A 88 -22.51 8.66 -15.59
C VAL A 88 -23.83 8.12 -16.14
N PHE A 89 -23.79 7.24 -17.14
CA PHE A 89 -24.98 6.59 -17.69
C PHE A 89 -25.66 5.65 -16.68
N ILE A 90 -24.87 4.90 -15.90
CA ILE A 90 -25.36 4.00 -14.86
C ILE A 90 -25.87 4.77 -13.64
N TYR A 91 -25.12 5.75 -13.12
CA TYR A 91 -25.51 6.53 -11.93
C TYR A 91 -26.63 7.55 -12.20
N GLY A 92 -26.83 7.96 -13.46
CA GLY A 92 -27.99 8.76 -13.88
C GLY A 92 -29.33 8.02 -13.80
N LYS A 93 -29.31 6.69 -13.62
CA LYS A 93 -30.50 5.85 -13.41
C LYS A 93 -30.31 4.94 -12.20
N THR A 94 -31.03 5.29 -11.14
CA THR A 94 -31.10 4.71 -9.79
C THR A 94 -30.85 3.19 -9.60
N LEU A 95 -30.34 2.87 -8.40
CA LEU A 95 -29.40 1.80 -8.05
C LEU A 95 -30.03 0.57 -7.34
N THR A 96 -31.17 0.04 -7.81
CA THR A 96 -31.86 -1.05 -7.08
C THR A 96 -32.24 -2.29 -7.90
N GLU A 97 -31.91 -2.36 -9.20
CA GLU A 97 -32.32 -3.49 -10.07
C GLU A 97 -31.15 -4.15 -10.82
N ALA A 98 -29.93 -3.96 -10.31
CA ALA A 98 -28.71 -3.97 -11.12
C ALA A 98 -27.70 -5.06 -10.74
N GLU A 99 -28.14 -6.28 -10.41
CA GLU A 99 -27.21 -7.42 -10.28
C GLU A 99 -27.46 -8.52 -11.30
N GLU A 100 -28.71 -8.78 -11.73
CA GLU A 100 -29.01 -9.94 -12.58
C GLU A 100 -29.25 -9.62 -14.07
N LYS A 101 -29.67 -8.38 -14.39
CA LYS A 101 -29.92 -7.95 -15.79
C LYS A 101 -28.69 -7.35 -16.49
N ILE A 102 -27.60 -7.13 -15.77
CA ILE A 102 -26.45 -6.33 -16.23
C ILE A 102 -25.61 -7.08 -17.27
N THR A 103 -25.30 -8.36 -17.03
CA THR A 103 -24.39 -9.11 -17.93
C THR A 103 -25.00 -9.36 -19.30
N GLU A 104 -26.32 -9.59 -19.37
CA GLU A 104 -27.04 -9.86 -20.61
C GLU A 104 -27.46 -8.59 -21.38
N SER A 105 -27.75 -7.50 -20.67
CA SER A 105 -28.14 -6.23 -21.31
C SER A 105 -26.91 -5.44 -21.78
N LEU A 106 -25.80 -5.45 -21.03
CA LEU A 106 -24.53 -4.85 -21.48
C LEU A 106 -24.05 -5.48 -22.78
N LYS A 107 -24.11 -6.81 -22.88
CA LYS A 107 -23.65 -7.55 -24.07
C LYS A 107 -24.51 -7.22 -25.30
N ARG A 108 -25.79 -6.92 -25.12
CA ARG A 108 -26.71 -6.59 -26.22
C ARG A 108 -26.69 -5.10 -26.58
N GLU A 109 -26.59 -4.21 -25.60
CA GLU A 109 -26.69 -2.77 -25.82
C GLU A 109 -25.37 -2.18 -26.35
N ILE A 110 -24.21 -2.64 -25.85
CA ILE A 110 -22.89 -2.26 -26.38
C ILE A 110 -22.75 -2.69 -27.85
N VAL A 111 -23.18 -3.92 -28.17
CA VAL A 111 -23.20 -4.42 -29.55
C VAL A 111 -24.12 -3.55 -30.42
N SER A 112 -25.28 -3.14 -29.91
CA SER A 112 -26.25 -2.37 -30.70
C SER A 112 -25.88 -0.90 -30.93
N ILE A 113 -25.10 -0.28 -30.03
CA ILE A 113 -24.59 1.09 -30.19
C ILE A 113 -23.43 1.09 -31.20
N VAL A 114 -22.54 0.08 -31.09
CA VAL A 114 -21.46 -0.16 -32.06
C VAL A 114 -22.04 -0.41 -33.46
N ASP A 115 -23.07 -1.25 -33.59
CA ASP A 115 -23.71 -1.57 -34.87
C ASP A 115 -24.43 -0.38 -35.54
N ARG A 116 -25.01 0.54 -34.75
CA ARG A 116 -25.80 1.67 -35.29
C ARG A 116 -24.94 2.80 -35.83
N GLU A 117 -23.80 3.11 -35.20
CA GLU A 117 -22.86 4.09 -35.73
C GLU A 117 -21.98 3.53 -36.86
N MET A 118 -21.74 2.22 -36.88
CA MET A 118 -20.90 1.55 -37.89
C MET A 118 -21.53 1.49 -39.30
N ASN A 119 -22.86 1.44 -39.41
CA ASN A 119 -23.49 1.16 -40.71
C ASN A 119 -23.42 2.30 -41.75
N TYR A 120 -23.13 3.54 -41.34
CA TYR A 120 -23.01 4.66 -42.28
C TYR A 120 -21.57 4.88 -42.78
N ILE A 121 -20.55 4.45 -42.02
CA ILE A 121 -19.13 4.70 -42.33
C ILE A 121 -18.46 3.47 -43.00
N ILE A 122 -19.01 2.28 -42.85
CA ILE A 122 -18.35 1.00 -43.23
C ILE A 122 -18.34 0.66 -44.72
N LYS A 123 -19.20 1.25 -45.56
CA LYS A 123 -19.56 0.59 -46.82
C LYS A 123 -18.51 0.56 -47.94
N ARG A 124 -17.31 1.15 -47.82
CA ARG A 124 -16.35 1.08 -48.93
C ARG A 124 -14.87 0.74 -48.67
N GLU A 125 -14.31 0.81 -47.46
CA GLU A 125 -12.85 0.58 -47.30
C GLU A 125 -12.44 -0.26 -46.07
N VAL A 126 -13.38 -0.66 -45.21
CA VAL A 126 -13.08 -0.86 -43.78
C VAL A 126 -13.36 -2.29 -43.28
N ASN A 127 -12.90 -3.33 -43.98
CA ASN A 127 -13.32 -4.71 -43.61
C ASN A 127 -12.24 -5.65 -43.06
N ASN A 128 -10.95 -5.35 -43.21
CA ASN A 128 -9.90 -6.26 -42.72
C ASN A 128 -8.95 -5.65 -41.67
N GLN A 129 -8.69 -4.34 -41.69
CA GLN A 129 -7.82 -3.70 -40.69
C GLN A 129 -8.59 -3.33 -39.41
N ILE A 130 -9.77 -2.73 -39.55
CA ILE A 130 -10.57 -2.29 -38.39
C ILE A 130 -11.14 -3.49 -37.61
N SER A 131 -11.49 -4.60 -38.26
CA SER A 131 -11.94 -5.82 -37.55
C SER A 131 -10.83 -6.51 -36.74
N ARG A 132 -9.55 -6.26 -37.04
CA ARG A 132 -8.43 -6.74 -36.22
C ARG A 132 -8.20 -5.81 -35.04
N GLU A 133 -8.22 -4.50 -35.29
CA GLU A 133 -8.05 -3.50 -34.23
C GLU A 133 -9.19 -3.53 -33.20
N ILE A 134 -10.45 -3.66 -33.64
CA ILE A 134 -11.61 -3.81 -32.75
C ILE A 134 -11.48 -5.08 -31.91
N ARG A 135 -11.03 -6.20 -32.48
CA ARG A 135 -10.81 -7.44 -31.71
C ARG A 135 -9.73 -7.26 -30.65
N GLN A 136 -8.61 -6.63 -31.00
CA GLN A 136 -7.53 -6.34 -30.03
C GLN A 136 -8.01 -5.43 -28.89
N ARG A 137 -8.82 -4.41 -29.21
CA ARG A 137 -9.41 -3.52 -28.20
C ARG A 137 -10.43 -4.26 -27.33
N LEU A 138 -11.25 -5.13 -27.91
CA LEU A 138 -12.21 -5.94 -27.17
C LEU A 138 -11.49 -6.91 -26.21
N GLU A 139 -10.47 -7.63 -26.68
CA GLU A 139 -9.65 -8.51 -25.84
C GLU A 139 -8.93 -7.73 -24.72
N PHE A 140 -8.54 -6.48 -24.97
CA PHE A 140 -7.99 -5.62 -23.93
C PHE A 140 -9.04 -5.25 -22.88
N VAL A 141 -10.24 -4.85 -23.31
CA VAL A 141 -11.35 -4.51 -22.40
C VAL A 141 -11.79 -5.73 -21.61
N GLU A 142 -11.94 -6.90 -22.24
CA GLU A 142 -12.28 -8.15 -21.56
C GLU A 142 -11.23 -8.50 -20.50
N ARG A 143 -9.94 -8.38 -20.83
CA ARG A 143 -8.86 -8.57 -19.84
C ARG A 143 -8.90 -7.53 -18.73
N ALA A 144 -9.20 -6.26 -19.03
CA ALA A 144 -9.31 -5.22 -18.03
C ALA A 144 -10.52 -5.43 -17.09
N VAL A 145 -11.64 -5.89 -17.63
CA VAL A 145 -12.85 -6.20 -16.84
C VAL A 145 -12.63 -7.46 -16.00
N ALA A 146 -12.06 -8.53 -16.57
CA ALA A 146 -11.73 -9.74 -15.81
C ALA A 146 -10.80 -9.44 -14.63
N LYS A 147 -9.86 -8.51 -14.83
CA LYS A 147 -8.97 -8.00 -13.79
C LYS A 147 -9.68 -7.28 -12.64
N GLU A 148 -10.75 -6.54 -12.93
CA GLU A 148 -11.54 -5.87 -11.90
C GLU A 148 -12.45 -6.86 -11.13
N VAL A 149 -12.94 -7.93 -11.77
CA VAL A 149 -13.70 -8.97 -11.07
C VAL A 149 -12.88 -9.63 -9.96
N VAL A 150 -11.60 -9.91 -10.23
CA VAL A 150 -10.66 -10.49 -9.25
C VAL A 150 -10.53 -9.62 -7.99
N ILE A 151 -10.63 -8.30 -8.12
CA ILE A 151 -10.56 -7.35 -6.99
C ILE A 151 -11.80 -7.48 -6.09
N GLU A 152 -12.98 -7.66 -6.67
CA GLU A 152 -14.25 -7.78 -5.93
C GLU A 152 -14.40 -9.13 -5.20
N GLU A 153 -13.67 -10.16 -5.64
CA GLU A 153 -13.65 -11.48 -5.02
C GLU A 153 -12.71 -11.57 -3.81
N LEU A 154 -11.68 -10.71 -3.76
CA LEU A 154 -10.74 -10.70 -2.65
C LEU A 154 -11.42 -10.29 -1.33
N GLN A 155 -11.42 -11.22 -0.37
CA GLN A 155 -11.74 -10.94 1.02
C GLN A 155 -10.53 -10.33 1.74
N ILE A 156 -10.72 -9.15 2.31
CA ILE A 156 -9.71 -8.49 3.15
C ILE A 156 -10.14 -8.58 4.61
N ILE A 157 -9.30 -9.17 5.46
CA ILE A 157 -9.42 -9.05 6.92
C ILE A 157 -8.59 -7.82 7.35
N TYR A 158 -9.26 -6.73 7.72
CA TYR A 158 -8.61 -5.48 8.10
C TYR A 158 -8.38 -5.46 9.61
N LEU A 159 -7.16 -5.78 10.03
CA LEU A 159 -6.74 -5.83 11.43
C LEU A 159 -6.25 -4.46 11.92
N LEU A 160 -6.99 -3.90 12.88
CA LEU A 160 -6.63 -2.70 13.62
C LEU A 160 -6.65 -2.98 15.13
N ILE A 161 -5.56 -3.54 15.63
CA ILE A 161 -5.48 -4.10 16.99
C ILE A 161 -5.65 -3.00 18.05
N GLY A 162 -6.56 -3.22 19.00
CA GLY A 162 -6.77 -2.32 20.15
C GLY A 162 -7.66 -1.10 19.87
N GLN A 163 -8.29 -1.03 18.70
CA GLN A 163 -9.21 0.06 18.32
C GLN A 163 -10.67 -0.42 18.27
N SER A 164 -11.63 0.51 18.12
CA SER A 164 -13.04 0.17 17.90
C SER A 164 -13.34 -0.04 16.41
N ILE A 165 -14.21 -1.01 16.09
CA ILE A 165 -14.70 -1.25 14.71
C ILE A 165 -15.30 0.01 14.08
N ALA A 166 -15.98 0.85 14.89
CA ALA A 166 -16.57 2.10 14.42
C ALA A 166 -15.51 3.10 13.92
N ASP A 167 -14.30 3.04 14.48
CA ASP A 167 -13.20 3.94 14.12
C ASP A 167 -12.46 3.44 12.89
N VAL A 168 -12.33 2.11 12.71
CA VAL A 168 -11.77 1.49 11.50
C VAL A 168 -12.48 2.02 10.24
N LYS A 169 -13.82 2.04 10.24
CA LYS A 169 -14.62 2.47 9.08
C LYS A 169 -14.45 3.95 8.72
N LYS A 170 -13.96 4.78 9.65
CA LYS A 170 -13.69 6.20 9.42
C LYS A 170 -12.33 6.43 8.77
N LEU A 171 -11.43 5.45 8.83
CA LEU A 171 -10.08 5.58 8.29
C LEU A 171 -10.09 5.84 6.77
N PRO A 172 -9.27 6.77 6.27
CA PRO A 172 -9.14 7.02 4.83
C PRO A 172 -8.80 5.76 4.04
N GLU A 173 -7.92 4.92 4.54
CA GLU A 173 -7.45 3.67 3.94
C GLU A 173 -8.62 2.69 3.73
N TYR A 174 -9.38 2.42 4.79
CA TYR A 174 -10.59 1.60 4.73
C TYR A 174 -11.57 2.13 3.67
N ARG A 175 -11.79 3.45 3.63
CA ARG A 175 -12.71 4.07 2.66
C ARG A 175 -12.24 3.93 1.22
N ILE A 176 -10.94 4.07 0.95
CA ILE A 176 -10.40 3.94 -0.41
C ILE A 176 -10.49 2.48 -0.87
N LEU A 177 -10.15 1.51 0.00
CA LEU A 177 -10.32 0.09 -0.31
C LEU A 177 -11.80 -0.27 -0.54
N SER A 178 -12.70 0.23 0.31
CA SER A 178 -14.15 -0.01 0.14
C SER A 178 -14.69 0.57 -1.17
N LYS A 179 -14.20 1.77 -1.57
CA LYS A 179 -14.55 2.38 -2.87
C LYS A 179 -14.07 1.57 -4.07
N ARG A 180 -13.00 0.78 -3.89
CA ARG A 180 -12.49 -0.19 -4.87
C ARG A 180 -13.21 -1.54 -4.80
N ARG A 181 -14.32 -1.62 -4.04
CA ARG A 181 -15.20 -2.78 -3.95
C ARG A 181 -14.57 -4.04 -3.38
N PHE A 182 -13.42 -3.93 -2.71
CA PHE A 182 -12.90 -5.03 -1.91
C PHE A 182 -13.91 -5.44 -0.82
N ARG A 183 -13.99 -6.74 -0.52
CA ARG A 183 -14.82 -7.27 0.56
C ARG A 183 -14.07 -7.19 1.88
N ILE A 184 -14.25 -6.10 2.61
CA ILE A 184 -13.47 -5.82 3.83
C ILE A 184 -14.25 -6.22 5.08
N THR A 185 -13.61 -7.05 5.93
CA THR A 185 -14.09 -7.41 7.26
C THR A 185 -13.16 -6.79 8.31
N PRO A 186 -13.60 -5.77 9.07
CA PRO A 186 -12.76 -5.15 10.09
C PRO A 186 -12.69 -6.03 11.35
N GLU A 187 -11.48 -6.21 11.87
CA GLU A 187 -11.19 -6.94 13.10
C GLU A 187 -10.27 -6.11 14.01
N ILE A 188 -10.49 -6.22 15.32
CA ILE A 188 -9.80 -5.39 16.33
C ILE A 188 -8.85 -6.19 17.23
N ALA A 189 -8.78 -7.50 17.00
CA ALA A 189 -7.93 -8.43 17.72
C ALA A 189 -7.75 -9.70 16.89
N ILE A 190 -6.59 -10.36 17.03
CA ILE A 190 -6.32 -11.67 16.43
C ILE A 190 -6.98 -12.73 17.34
N ARG A 191 -7.99 -13.43 16.83
CA ARG A 191 -8.70 -14.47 17.58
C ARG A 191 -7.98 -15.80 17.42
N GLN A 192 -7.75 -16.54 18.51
CA GLN A 192 -6.92 -17.76 18.47
C GLN A 192 -7.51 -18.87 17.60
N ASP A 193 -8.84 -18.95 17.52
CA ASP A 193 -9.55 -20.05 16.84
C ASP A 193 -9.83 -19.77 15.36
N ASP A 194 -9.57 -18.56 14.87
CA ASP A 194 -9.86 -18.20 13.49
C ASP A 194 -8.73 -18.68 12.56
N ARG A 195 -9.12 -19.31 11.45
CA ARG A 195 -8.22 -19.62 10.35
C ARG A 195 -8.49 -18.66 9.20
N TYR A 196 -7.41 -18.08 8.69
CA TYR A 196 -7.46 -17.18 7.55
C TYR A 196 -7.29 -18.00 6.27
N GLU A 197 -8.42 -18.33 5.65
CA GLU A 197 -8.50 -19.11 4.42
C GLU A 197 -8.96 -18.22 3.27
N ASN A 198 -8.25 -18.30 2.13
CA ASN A 198 -8.57 -17.57 0.90
C ASN A 198 -8.86 -16.07 1.14
N CYS A 199 -8.04 -15.42 1.98
CA CYS A 199 -8.16 -14.00 2.25
C CYS A 199 -6.78 -13.30 2.31
N ALA A 200 -6.79 -11.98 2.16
CA ALA A 200 -5.65 -11.12 2.47
C ALA A 200 -5.85 -10.51 3.86
N VAL A 201 -4.88 -10.68 4.75
CA VAL A 201 -4.88 -10.08 6.08
C VAL A 201 -4.08 -8.77 6.03
N LEU A 202 -4.76 -7.65 6.21
CA LEU A 202 -4.16 -6.31 6.26
C LEU A 202 -3.93 -5.91 7.72
N LEU A 203 -2.66 -5.84 8.14
CA LEU A 203 -2.26 -5.36 9.46
C LEU A 203 -1.88 -3.87 9.38
N ASP A 204 -2.69 -3.01 10.00
CA ASP A 204 -2.52 -1.54 9.95
C ASP A 204 -1.80 -1.00 11.18
N ILE A 205 -0.48 -0.82 11.05
CA ILE A 205 0.41 -0.28 12.09
C ILE A 205 0.47 1.25 12.04
N VAL A 206 0.09 1.87 10.91
CA VAL A 206 0.05 3.33 10.79
C VAL A 206 -1.02 3.91 11.71
N ASN A 207 -2.21 3.30 11.73
CA ASN A 207 -3.34 3.77 12.53
C ASN A 207 -3.45 3.10 13.91
N ALA A 208 -2.78 1.96 14.12
CA ALA A 208 -2.62 1.32 15.43
C ALA A 208 -1.14 0.96 15.67
N PRO A 209 -0.30 1.95 16.05
CA PRO A 209 1.12 1.72 16.31
C PRO A 209 1.33 0.66 17.39
N GLN A 210 2.28 -0.24 17.13
CA GLN A 210 2.69 -1.30 18.06
C GLN A 210 4.18 -1.16 18.35
N SER A 211 4.60 -1.54 19.54
CA SER A 211 6.01 -1.72 19.84
C SER A 211 6.59 -2.90 19.04
N GLU A 212 7.91 -2.92 18.81
CA GLU A 212 8.57 -4.02 18.08
C GLU A 212 8.26 -5.43 18.66
N PRO A 213 8.23 -5.64 19.99
CA PRO A 213 7.81 -6.93 20.57
C PRO A 213 6.35 -7.30 20.27
N GLU A 214 5.43 -6.33 20.35
CA GLU A 214 4.01 -6.54 20.04
C GLU A 214 3.81 -6.84 18.56
N LEU A 215 4.48 -6.11 17.67
CA LEU A 215 4.45 -6.37 16.22
C LEU A 215 4.95 -7.78 15.92
N LYS A 216 6.07 -8.19 16.54
CA LYS A 216 6.60 -9.54 16.40
C LYS A 216 5.60 -10.59 16.85
N GLN A 217 4.92 -10.36 17.96
CA GLN A 217 3.90 -11.27 18.48
C GLN A 217 2.71 -11.35 17.51
N SER A 218 2.15 -10.22 17.08
CA SER A 218 1.04 -10.13 16.13
C SER A 218 1.37 -10.85 14.82
N LEU A 219 2.53 -10.60 14.22
CA LEU A 219 2.96 -11.24 12.98
C LEU A 219 3.09 -12.76 13.13
N ASN A 220 3.64 -13.25 14.25
CA ASN A 220 3.75 -14.68 14.49
C ASN A 220 2.38 -15.33 14.72
N GLN A 221 1.46 -14.65 15.41
CA GLN A 221 0.11 -15.15 15.61
C GLN A 221 -0.64 -15.26 14.28
N ILE A 222 -0.61 -14.20 13.45
CA ILE A 222 -1.21 -14.20 12.12
C ILE A 222 -0.58 -15.31 11.26
N ALA A 223 0.75 -15.41 11.22
CA ALA A 223 1.45 -16.44 10.44
C ALA A 223 1.02 -17.87 10.79
N ASN A 224 0.77 -18.14 12.07
CA ASN A 224 0.33 -19.47 12.52
C ASN A 224 -1.13 -19.78 12.15
N GLN A 225 -1.94 -18.78 11.79
CA GLN A 225 -3.36 -18.90 11.45
C GLN A 225 -3.64 -18.84 9.95
N LEU A 226 -2.65 -18.44 9.15
CA LEU A 226 -2.78 -18.36 7.72
C LEU A 226 -2.74 -19.74 7.06
N SER A 227 -3.67 -19.96 6.15
CA SER A 227 -3.57 -21.03 5.17
C SER A 227 -2.49 -20.71 4.12
N LYS A 228 -2.08 -21.73 3.35
CA LYS A 228 -1.13 -21.56 2.22
C LYS A 228 -1.62 -20.64 1.12
N LYS A 229 -2.93 -20.39 1.06
CA LYS A 229 -3.58 -19.54 0.05
C LYS A 229 -3.85 -18.11 0.57
N ALA A 230 -3.56 -17.84 1.83
CA ALA A 230 -3.78 -16.55 2.43
C ALA A 230 -2.47 -15.74 2.47
N MET A 231 -2.59 -14.41 2.53
CA MET A 231 -1.45 -13.50 2.41
C MET A 231 -1.49 -12.41 3.46
N ILE A 232 -0.33 -11.87 3.79
CA ILE A 232 -0.23 -10.73 4.72
C ILE A 232 0.15 -9.49 3.94
N VAL A 233 -0.55 -8.39 4.23
CA VAL A 233 -0.09 -7.05 3.89
C VAL A 233 0.10 -6.25 5.16
N VAL A 234 1.29 -5.72 5.35
CA VAL A 234 1.65 -4.92 6.53
C VAL A 234 1.73 -3.45 6.12
N TYR A 235 0.83 -2.62 6.66
CA TYR A 235 0.83 -1.17 6.44
C TYR A 235 1.57 -0.47 7.60
N ILE A 236 2.78 0.02 7.35
CA ILE A 236 3.70 0.51 8.37
C ILE A 236 4.42 1.79 7.89
N PRO A 237 4.56 2.84 8.71
CA PRO A 237 5.06 4.13 8.23
C PRO A 237 6.56 4.11 7.87
N SER A 238 7.35 3.24 8.50
CA SER A 238 8.79 3.15 8.31
C SER A 238 9.26 1.69 8.31
N LYS A 239 10.53 1.48 7.95
CA LYS A 239 11.16 0.14 8.04
C LYS A 239 11.18 -0.33 9.50
N SER A 240 11.00 -1.62 9.70
CA SER A 240 11.11 -2.32 10.99
C SER A 240 12.06 -3.51 10.83
N ASP A 241 12.96 -3.69 11.79
CA ASP A 241 13.89 -4.82 11.82
C ASP A 241 13.14 -6.13 12.08
N VAL A 242 12.08 -6.10 12.89
CA VAL A 242 11.20 -7.25 13.12
C VAL A 242 10.54 -7.69 11.83
N LEU A 243 10.03 -6.76 11.03
CA LEU A 243 9.40 -7.07 9.75
C LEU A 243 10.41 -7.67 8.77
N THR A 244 11.63 -7.12 8.73
CA THR A 244 12.72 -7.66 7.90
C THR A 244 13.10 -9.08 8.33
N ALA A 245 13.24 -9.33 9.64
CA ALA A 245 13.50 -10.67 10.17
C ALA A 245 12.34 -11.64 9.88
N PHE A 246 11.10 -11.16 9.98
CA PHE A 246 9.91 -11.95 9.66
C PHE A 246 9.88 -12.38 8.19
N LEU A 247 10.15 -11.46 7.26
CA LEU A 247 10.25 -11.78 5.82
C LEU A 247 11.32 -12.86 5.55
N HIS A 248 12.49 -12.76 6.18
CA HIS A 248 13.56 -13.74 6.01
C HIS A 248 13.23 -15.12 6.59
N SER A 249 12.29 -15.20 7.55
CA SER A 249 11.92 -16.46 8.19
C SER A 249 11.13 -17.41 7.27
N LYS A 250 10.59 -16.91 6.15
CA LYS A 250 9.77 -17.68 5.18
C LYS A 250 8.61 -18.45 5.81
N LYS A 251 8.04 -17.94 6.92
CA LYS A 251 6.87 -18.55 7.56
C LYS A 251 5.59 -18.41 6.74
N VAL A 252 5.54 -17.39 5.88
CA VAL A 252 4.40 -17.08 5.01
C VAL A 252 4.96 -16.90 3.60
N ASP A 253 4.30 -17.52 2.62
CA ASP A 253 4.76 -17.52 1.23
C ASP A 253 4.68 -16.13 0.59
N TYR A 254 3.67 -15.35 0.98
CA TYR A 254 3.38 -14.04 0.40
C TYR A 254 3.16 -12.99 1.48
N VAL A 255 4.07 -12.02 1.51
CA VAL A 255 3.99 -10.85 2.40
C VAL A 255 4.30 -9.60 1.60
N HIS A 256 3.38 -8.63 1.63
CA HIS A 256 3.61 -7.30 1.06
C HIS A 256 3.77 -6.25 2.16
N ILE A 257 4.62 -5.25 1.90
CA ILE A 257 4.81 -4.10 2.78
C ILE A 257 4.30 -2.87 2.05
N ALA A 258 3.44 -2.12 2.73
CA ALA A 258 2.98 -0.82 2.29
C ALA A 258 3.38 0.24 3.32
N ASN A 259 3.80 1.41 2.85
CA ASN A 259 4.22 2.53 3.70
C ASN A 259 3.48 3.84 3.40
N ASN A 260 2.59 3.83 2.42
CA ASN A 260 1.68 4.93 2.12
C ASN A 260 0.40 4.37 1.47
N LYS A 261 -0.62 5.20 1.30
CA LYS A 261 -1.93 4.80 0.76
C LYS A 261 -1.86 4.24 -0.67
N ILE A 262 -0.92 4.73 -1.48
CA ILE A 262 -0.74 4.27 -2.86
C ILE A 262 -0.12 2.88 -2.86
N SER A 263 0.97 2.68 -2.11
CA SER A 263 1.60 1.34 -1.98
C SER A 263 0.68 0.33 -1.30
N LEU A 264 -0.18 0.76 -0.37
CA LEU A 264 -1.23 -0.08 0.21
C LEU A 264 -2.22 -0.57 -0.85
N MET A 265 -2.71 0.35 -1.70
CA MET A 265 -3.65 0.00 -2.76
C MET A 265 -3.02 -0.99 -3.75
N VAL A 266 -1.78 -0.72 -4.19
CA VAL A 266 -1.04 -1.60 -5.09
C VAL A 266 -0.87 -2.98 -4.46
N ALA A 267 -0.45 -3.05 -3.19
CA ALA A 267 -0.29 -4.31 -2.48
C ALA A 267 -1.61 -5.12 -2.39
N MET A 268 -2.75 -4.45 -2.18
CA MET A 268 -4.07 -5.11 -2.15
C MET A 268 -4.49 -5.63 -3.52
N VAL A 269 -4.25 -4.87 -4.59
CA VAL A 269 -4.54 -5.29 -5.96
C VAL A 269 -3.64 -6.45 -6.38
N ASP A 270 -2.35 -6.37 -6.11
CA ASP A 270 -1.40 -7.47 -6.33
C ASP A 270 -1.83 -8.71 -5.55
N SER A 271 -2.32 -8.52 -4.32
CA SER A 271 -2.84 -9.61 -3.51
C SER A 271 -4.05 -10.29 -4.16
N ALA A 272 -4.96 -9.53 -4.75
CA ALA A 272 -6.11 -10.10 -5.45
C ALA A 272 -5.65 -10.99 -6.61
N TYR A 273 -4.69 -10.52 -7.42
CA TYR A 273 -4.16 -11.29 -8.54
C TYR A 273 -3.39 -12.54 -8.13
N VAL A 274 -2.55 -12.44 -7.10
CA VAL A 274 -1.78 -13.59 -6.63
C VAL A 274 -2.73 -14.67 -6.11
N MET A 275 -3.75 -14.30 -5.34
CA MET A 275 -4.72 -15.28 -4.85
C MET A 275 -5.55 -15.91 -5.96
N SER A 276 -6.02 -15.12 -6.94
CA SER A 276 -6.73 -15.65 -8.11
C SER A 276 -5.88 -16.59 -8.97
N ALA A 277 -4.55 -16.44 -8.96
CA ALA A 277 -3.64 -17.32 -9.68
C ALA A 277 -3.29 -18.61 -8.93
N ILE A 278 -3.56 -18.68 -7.62
CA ILE A 278 -3.30 -19.85 -6.76
C ILE A 278 -4.52 -20.81 -6.72
N ASP A 279 -5.70 -20.34 -7.11
CA ASP A 279 -6.93 -21.14 -7.25
C ASP A 279 -6.95 -22.01 -8.52
#